data_AF-A0A5R9QXY9-F1
#
_entry.id   AF-A0A5R9QXY9-F1
#
_cell.length_a   1.000
_cell.length_b   1.000
_cell.length_c   1.000
_cell.angle_alpha   90.00
_cell.angle_beta   90.00
_cell.angle_gamma   90.00
#
_symmetry.space_group_name_H-M   'P 1'
#
loop_
_entity.id
_entity.type
_entity.pdbx_description
1 polymer ?
#
loop_
_entity_poly.entity_id
_entity_poly.type
_entity_poly.pdbx_seq_one_letter_code
_entity_poly.pdbx_strand_id
1 'polypeptide(L)'
;MLRSLLSALPLLFAAASATAVETPPVRPSDWGPDTPLMQAVPPRVLGADVSARQSASNTSQLWISQTDFRLHDDIGFFIRKMLIQMSPVAGSGTPLMLDDPKSMVARIQAGDIFVADATLASLLNEELRNANAPVRNLRLSTRANGQEVHGELLRKGRWRPLRMITGIEQAGPLKVALVPQRIFVDNVDVTPSLTAASIEMSEVLQLHTAHMQLIGNRILVDLDGLFPPPRLDFTVSSLKLADGGMDLLLGSDLAELKWPQLKAPQSYMFIEGGDIKMARTILVKAYALFTSLSPDAPLLFNLYDYRRQLQYGEIRLREDGMVHIAVSPVKAPAPEEKAL
;
A
#
# COMPACT_ATOMS: atom_id res chain seq x y z
N MET A 1 -24.45 1.16 75.58
CA MET A 1 -24.21 -0.29 75.53
C MET A 1 -24.25 -0.74 74.08
N LEU A 2 -23.13 -1.26 73.63
CA LEU A 2 -22.79 -1.72 72.28
C LEU A 2 -23.51 -3.03 71.92
N ARG A 3 -23.99 -3.16 70.67
CA ARG A 3 -24.07 -4.41 69.85
C ARG A 3 -24.63 -4.01 68.47
N SER A 4 -23.79 -3.97 67.43
CA SER A 4 -23.42 -5.10 66.55
C SER A 4 -24.48 -5.38 65.49
N LEU A 5 -24.18 -5.01 64.24
CA LEU A 5 -24.45 -5.79 63.02
C LEU A 5 -23.66 -5.15 61.87
N LEU A 6 -22.42 -5.63 61.69
CA LEU A 6 -21.69 -5.54 60.42
C LEU A 6 -22.38 -6.50 59.44
N SER A 7 -23.01 -5.96 58.40
CA SER A 7 -23.45 -6.72 57.23
C SER A 7 -22.47 -6.46 56.09
N ALA A 8 -21.79 -7.53 55.68
CA ALA A 8 -20.84 -7.60 54.58
C ALA A 8 -21.48 -7.20 53.25
N LEU A 9 -20.85 -6.28 52.51
CA LEU A 9 -21.10 -6.08 51.08
C LEU A 9 -20.48 -7.24 50.29
N PRO A 10 -21.19 -7.84 49.31
CA PRO A 10 -20.55 -8.72 48.35
C PRO A 10 -19.82 -7.87 47.30
N LEU A 11 -18.52 -8.12 47.13
CA LEU A 11 -17.76 -7.73 45.94
C LEU A 11 -18.34 -8.47 44.73
N LEU A 12 -19.09 -7.78 43.87
CA LEU A 12 -19.39 -8.28 42.52
C LEU A 12 -18.12 -8.18 41.67
N PHE A 13 -17.47 -9.32 41.43
CA PHE A 13 -16.57 -9.49 40.30
C PHE A 13 -17.42 -9.50 39.02
N ALA A 14 -17.43 -8.40 38.28
CA ALA A 14 -17.88 -8.39 36.89
C ALA A 14 -16.79 -9.04 36.04
N ALA A 15 -16.91 -10.35 35.79
CA ALA A 15 -16.16 -10.98 34.73
C ALA A 15 -16.69 -10.43 33.40
N ALA A 16 -15.90 -9.57 32.74
CA ALA A 16 -16.14 -9.19 31.36
C ALA A 16 -15.95 -10.43 30.50
N SER A 17 -17.05 -11.10 30.16
CA SER A 17 -17.05 -12.15 29.14
C SER A 17 -16.69 -11.49 27.82
N ALA A 18 -15.49 -11.78 27.31
CA ALA A 18 -15.14 -11.51 25.93
C ALA A 18 -16.15 -12.27 25.06
N THR A 19 -17.09 -11.56 24.46
CA THR A 19 -17.96 -12.11 23.42
C THR A 19 -17.05 -12.49 22.26
N ALA A 20 -16.81 -13.80 22.10
CA ALA A 20 -16.24 -14.34 20.89
C ALA A 20 -17.09 -13.81 19.72
N VAL A 21 -16.43 -13.19 18.74
CA VAL A 21 -17.06 -12.88 17.46
C VAL A 21 -17.41 -14.23 16.85
N GLU A 22 -18.67 -14.64 16.95
CA GLU A 22 -19.17 -15.79 16.21
C GLU A 22 -19.02 -15.48 14.72
N THR A 23 -18.02 -16.11 14.10
CA THR A 23 -17.96 -16.19 12.64
C THR A 23 -19.23 -16.91 12.17
N PRO A 24 -20.04 -16.31 11.28
CA PRO A 24 -21.23 -16.99 10.79
C PRO A 24 -20.82 -18.32 10.14
N PRO A 25 -21.55 -19.41 10.39
CA PRO A 25 -21.21 -20.70 9.81
C PRO A 25 -21.38 -20.62 8.29
N VAL A 26 -20.27 -20.79 7.57
CA VAL A 26 -20.25 -20.93 6.10
C VAL A 26 -21.14 -22.13 5.73
N ARG A 27 -22.17 -21.91 4.92
CA ARG A 27 -23.15 -22.96 4.58
C ARG A 27 -22.56 -23.91 3.53
N PRO A 28 -22.76 -25.25 3.66
CA PRO A 28 -22.32 -26.25 2.67
C PRO A 28 -22.86 -26.05 1.24
N SER A 29 -23.94 -25.29 1.05
CA SER A 29 -24.53 -24.99 -0.26
C SER A 29 -23.73 -23.99 -1.10
N ASP A 30 -22.73 -23.34 -0.52
CA ASP A 30 -21.82 -22.42 -1.21
C ASP A 30 -20.54 -23.13 -1.70
N TRP A 31 -20.52 -24.47 -1.63
CA TRP A 31 -19.40 -25.33 -2.03
C TRP A 31 -19.70 -26.02 -3.35
N GLY A 32 -18.92 -25.68 -4.38
CA GLY A 32 -18.99 -26.28 -5.70
C GLY A 32 -18.38 -25.40 -6.80
N PRO A 33 -18.03 -25.95 -7.96
CA PRO A 33 -17.50 -25.20 -9.10
C PRO A 33 -18.52 -24.20 -9.67
N ASP A 34 -19.80 -24.36 -9.34
CA ASP A 34 -20.91 -23.58 -9.89
C ASP A 34 -21.26 -22.30 -9.10
N THR A 35 -20.42 -21.92 -8.13
CA THR A 35 -20.64 -20.66 -7.41
C THR A 35 -20.40 -19.47 -8.33
N PRO A 36 -21.12 -18.34 -8.17
CA PRO A 36 -20.95 -17.16 -9.03
C PRO A 36 -19.51 -16.65 -9.12
N LEU A 37 -18.74 -16.75 -8.02
CA LEU A 37 -17.32 -16.36 -7.98
C LEU A 37 -16.43 -17.33 -8.77
N MET A 38 -16.73 -18.63 -8.73
CA MET A 38 -16.01 -19.62 -9.53
C MET A 38 -16.34 -19.50 -11.02
N GLN A 39 -17.52 -18.99 -11.37
CA GLN A 39 -17.92 -18.68 -12.76
C GLN A 39 -17.51 -17.27 -13.21
N ALA A 40 -16.98 -16.44 -12.31
CA ALA A 40 -16.60 -15.06 -12.60
C ALA A 40 -15.44 -14.96 -13.59
N VAL A 41 -14.56 -15.95 -13.59
CA VAL A 41 -13.41 -16.03 -14.50
C VAL A 41 -13.75 -17.00 -15.62
N PRO A 42 -13.54 -16.64 -16.90
CA PRO A 42 -13.75 -17.58 -18.02
C PRO A 42 -12.99 -18.90 -17.82
N PRO A 43 -13.52 -20.04 -18.30
CA PRO A 43 -12.77 -21.28 -18.30
C PRO A 43 -11.56 -21.15 -19.24
N ARG A 44 -10.46 -21.81 -18.88
CA ARG A 44 -9.26 -21.84 -19.72
C ARG A 44 -8.90 -23.25 -20.17
N VAL A 45 -8.16 -23.32 -21.27
CA VAL A 45 -7.48 -24.55 -21.71
C VAL A 45 -5.98 -24.27 -21.68
N LEU A 46 -5.23 -25.11 -20.97
CA LEU A 46 -3.77 -24.99 -20.92
C LEU A 46 -3.17 -25.49 -22.24
N GLY A 47 -2.20 -24.74 -22.76
CA GLY A 47 -1.39 -25.17 -23.90
C GLY A 47 -0.46 -26.33 -23.55
N ALA A 48 0.00 -27.07 -24.57
CA ALA A 48 0.90 -28.21 -24.40
C ALA A 48 2.29 -27.82 -23.86
N ASP A 49 2.64 -26.53 -23.88
CA ASP A 49 3.85 -25.92 -23.32
C ASP A 49 3.82 -25.80 -21.79
N VAL A 50 2.70 -26.14 -21.15
CA VAL A 50 2.49 -26.03 -19.71
C VAL A 50 2.58 -27.41 -19.08
N SER A 51 3.57 -27.62 -18.24
CA SER A 51 3.70 -28.86 -17.46
C SER A 51 3.06 -28.70 -16.08
N ALA A 52 2.90 -29.79 -15.34
CA ALA A 52 2.46 -29.74 -13.95
C ALA A 52 3.45 -29.03 -13.00
N ARG A 53 4.69 -28.77 -13.44
CA ARG A 53 5.78 -28.26 -12.57
C ARG A 53 6.22 -26.85 -12.92
N GLN A 54 6.03 -26.43 -14.17
CA GLN A 54 6.54 -25.17 -14.68
C GLN A 54 5.79 -24.76 -15.95
N SER A 55 5.63 -23.44 -16.13
CA SER A 55 5.26 -22.81 -17.40
C SER A 55 6.47 -22.12 -18.06
N ALA A 56 6.42 -21.97 -19.38
CA ALA A 56 7.43 -21.22 -20.13
C ALA A 56 7.34 -19.70 -19.93
N SER A 57 6.34 -19.20 -19.19
CA SER A 57 6.12 -17.77 -18.97
C SER A 57 6.93 -17.25 -17.79
N ASN A 58 7.69 -16.18 -18.02
CA ASN A 58 8.50 -15.54 -16.98
C ASN A 58 7.81 -14.32 -16.36
N THR A 59 6.58 -14.05 -16.77
CA THR A 59 5.82 -12.87 -16.32
C THR A 59 4.39 -13.26 -15.99
N SER A 60 3.82 -12.56 -15.01
CA SER A 60 2.41 -12.62 -14.66
C SER A 60 1.80 -11.24 -14.84
N GLN A 61 0.58 -11.17 -15.35
CA GLN A 61 -0.21 -9.94 -15.35
C GLN A 61 -1.08 -9.92 -14.10
N LEU A 62 -1.10 -8.78 -13.42
CA LEU A 62 -1.95 -8.51 -12.26
C LEU A 62 -2.88 -7.34 -12.61
N TRP A 63 -4.16 -7.65 -12.69
CA TRP A 63 -5.25 -6.72 -12.91
C TRP A 63 -5.91 -6.38 -11.57
N ILE A 64 -6.03 -5.11 -11.25
CA ILE A 64 -6.56 -4.65 -9.95
C ILE A 64 -7.73 -3.70 -10.21
N SER A 65 -8.81 -3.86 -9.45
CA SER A 65 -9.97 -2.97 -9.48
C SER A 65 -10.42 -2.66 -8.06
N GLN A 66 -10.66 -1.37 -7.76
CA GLN A 66 -11.25 -0.86 -6.51
C GLN A 66 -10.71 -1.53 -5.23
N THR A 67 -9.40 -1.57 -5.05
CA THR A 67 -8.73 -2.35 -3.99
C THR A 67 -7.91 -1.44 -3.07
N ASP A 68 -8.00 -1.62 -1.76
CA ASP A 68 -7.01 -1.11 -0.79
C ASP A 68 -5.81 -2.05 -0.83
N PHE A 69 -4.78 -1.66 -1.58
CA PHE A 69 -3.57 -2.45 -1.75
C PHE A 69 -2.47 -1.89 -0.87
N ARG A 70 -1.94 -2.72 0.03
CA ARG A 70 -0.88 -2.34 0.96
C ARG A 70 0.38 -3.13 0.65
N LEU A 71 1.51 -2.44 0.61
CA LEU A 71 2.81 -3.08 0.63
C LEU A 71 3.09 -3.59 2.04
N HIS A 72 2.92 -2.70 3.02
CA HIS A 72 2.85 -3.00 4.45
C HIS A 72 1.77 -2.11 5.10
N ASP A 73 1.46 -2.33 6.39
CA ASP A 73 0.29 -1.72 7.04
C ASP A 73 0.13 -0.20 6.88
N ASP A 74 1.22 0.58 6.89
CA ASP A 74 1.20 2.05 6.80
C ASP A 74 1.49 2.59 5.38
N ILE A 75 1.96 1.75 4.46
CA ILE A 75 2.23 2.12 3.07
C ILE A 75 1.30 1.32 2.15
N GLY A 76 0.27 2.01 1.65
CA GLY A 76 -0.69 1.46 0.72
C GLY A 76 -1.34 2.52 -0.16
N PHE A 77 -2.11 2.02 -1.12
CA PHE A 77 -2.74 2.81 -2.17
C PHE A 77 -4.16 2.32 -2.34
N PHE A 78 -5.09 3.25 -2.50
CA PHE A 78 -6.38 2.87 -3.06
C PHE A 78 -6.25 2.82 -4.57
N ILE A 79 -6.30 1.61 -5.12
CA ILE A 79 -6.19 1.38 -6.55
C ILE A 79 -7.59 1.35 -7.14
N ARG A 80 -7.93 2.36 -7.95
CA ARG A 80 -9.19 2.37 -8.70
C ARG A 80 -9.16 1.35 -9.83
N LYS A 81 -8.09 1.39 -10.62
CA LYS A 81 -7.78 0.44 -11.70
C LYS A 81 -6.28 0.39 -11.92
N MET A 82 -5.71 -0.81 -12.10
CA MET A 82 -4.29 -0.95 -12.47
C MET A 82 -4.02 -2.25 -13.21
N LEU A 83 -3.07 -2.20 -14.15
CA LEU A 83 -2.42 -3.36 -14.75
C LEU A 83 -0.94 -3.35 -14.42
N ILE A 84 -0.46 -4.43 -13.84
CA ILE A 84 0.94 -4.64 -13.50
C ILE A 84 1.46 -5.87 -14.23
N GLN A 85 2.63 -5.78 -14.85
CA GLN A 85 3.42 -6.93 -15.25
C GLN A 85 4.43 -7.26 -14.15
N MET A 86 4.29 -8.42 -13.53
CA MET A 86 5.18 -8.92 -12.49
C MET A 86 6.21 -9.88 -13.07
N SER A 87 7.44 -9.80 -12.60
CA SER A 87 8.52 -10.73 -13.00
C SER A 87 9.50 -10.99 -11.85
N PRO A 88 10.08 -12.19 -11.76
CA PRO A 88 11.14 -12.50 -10.82
C PRO A 88 12.44 -11.79 -11.21
N VAL A 89 13.19 -11.30 -10.22
CA VAL A 89 14.52 -10.70 -10.42
C VAL A 89 15.52 -11.74 -10.95
N ALA A 90 15.39 -12.99 -10.52
CA ALA A 90 16.27 -14.09 -10.94
C ALA A 90 16.12 -14.49 -12.42
N GLY A 91 15.09 -13.99 -13.11
CA GLY A 91 14.85 -14.28 -14.52
C GLY A 91 14.12 -15.60 -14.76
N SER A 92 14.33 -16.18 -15.94
CA SER A 92 13.48 -17.24 -16.48
C SER A 92 13.51 -18.54 -15.68
N GLY A 93 12.36 -19.22 -15.61
CA GLY A 93 12.22 -20.52 -14.94
C GLY A 93 12.26 -20.48 -13.41
N THR A 94 12.38 -19.29 -12.83
CA THR A 94 12.16 -19.07 -11.40
C THR A 94 10.73 -18.60 -11.19
N PRO A 95 9.94 -19.19 -10.28
CA PRO A 95 8.62 -18.65 -9.98
C PRO A 95 8.74 -17.31 -9.25
N LEU A 96 7.78 -16.42 -9.51
CA LEU A 96 7.60 -15.18 -8.76
C LEU A 96 7.28 -15.53 -7.29
N MET A 97 8.06 -15.03 -6.34
CA MET A 97 7.87 -15.37 -4.92
C MET A 97 7.09 -14.25 -4.21
N LEU A 98 5.80 -14.47 -3.94
CA LEU A 98 5.00 -13.51 -3.15
C LEU A 98 5.50 -13.40 -1.69
N ASP A 99 6.14 -14.45 -1.17
CA ASP A 99 6.77 -14.46 0.16
C ASP A 99 8.07 -13.65 0.24
N ASP A 100 8.66 -13.29 -0.90
CA ASP A 100 9.88 -12.49 -0.95
C ASP A 100 9.71 -11.33 -1.94
N PRO A 101 9.09 -10.21 -1.49
CA PRO A 101 8.91 -9.03 -2.32
C PRO A 101 10.20 -8.48 -2.93
N LYS A 102 11.37 -8.69 -2.31
CA LYS A 102 12.66 -8.26 -2.88
C LYS A 102 13.05 -9.02 -4.14
N SER A 103 12.51 -10.22 -4.32
CA SER A 103 12.73 -11.04 -5.52
C SER A 103 11.83 -10.66 -6.70
N MET A 104 11.01 -9.61 -6.57
CA MET A 104 10.00 -9.25 -7.56
C MET A 104 10.22 -7.84 -8.13
N VAL A 105 9.95 -7.71 -9.44
CA VAL A 105 9.78 -6.43 -10.12
C VAL A 105 8.31 -6.33 -10.55
N ALA A 106 7.66 -5.22 -10.19
CA ALA A 106 6.30 -4.89 -10.55
C ALA A 106 6.32 -3.69 -11.51
N ARG A 107 6.18 -3.97 -12.81
CA ARG A 107 6.09 -2.93 -13.84
C ARG A 107 4.64 -2.51 -14.03
N ILE A 108 4.31 -1.29 -13.64
CA ILE A 108 2.98 -0.71 -13.79
C ILE A 108 2.82 -0.27 -15.24
N GLN A 109 1.90 -0.91 -15.98
CA GLN A 109 1.64 -0.56 -17.38
C GLN A 109 0.67 0.61 -17.50
N ALA A 110 -0.39 0.58 -16.70
CA ALA A 110 -1.27 1.73 -16.49
C ALA A 110 -1.89 1.63 -15.10
N GLY A 111 -2.14 2.77 -14.46
CA GLY A 111 -2.75 2.81 -13.13
C GLY A 111 -3.45 4.12 -12.83
N ASP A 112 -4.51 4.03 -12.05
CA ASP A 112 -5.22 5.14 -11.45
C ASP A 112 -5.35 4.86 -9.95
N ILE A 113 -4.63 5.65 -9.15
CA ILE A 113 -4.51 5.44 -7.70
C ILE A 113 -4.74 6.72 -6.92
N PHE A 114 -5.16 6.53 -5.68
CA PHE A 114 -5.14 7.55 -4.64
C PHE A 114 -4.12 7.17 -3.56
N VAL A 115 -3.26 8.12 -3.21
CA VAL A 115 -2.25 7.99 -2.16
C VAL A 115 -2.62 8.92 -1.01
N ALA A 116 -2.88 8.36 0.16
CA ALA A 116 -3.27 9.13 1.33
C ALA A 116 -2.09 9.89 1.96
N ASP A 117 -2.38 11.02 2.61
CA ASP A 117 -1.40 11.82 3.34
C ASP A 117 -0.61 11.01 4.36
N ALA A 118 -1.26 10.05 5.02
CA ALA A 118 -0.61 9.16 5.98
C ALA A 118 0.46 8.29 5.33
N THR A 119 0.19 7.73 4.13
CA THR A 119 1.17 6.92 3.40
C THR A 119 2.33 7.79 2.89
N LEU A 120 2.05 8.98 2.37
CA LEU A 120 3.10 9.93 1.98
C LEU A 120 3.98 10.29 3.19
N ALA A 121 3.37 10.57 4.34
CA ALA A 121 4.11 10.84 5.58
C ALA A 121 4.97 9.66 6.01
N SER A 122 4.46 8.42 5.93
CA SER A 122 5.21 7.20 6.27
C SER A 122 6.45 7.04 5.39
N LEU A 123 6.30 7.14 4.07
CA LEU A 123 7.39 7.06 3.09
C LEU A 123 8.47 8.12 3.37
N LEU A 124 8.07 9.40 3.48
CA LEU A 124 9.03 10.49 3.66
C LEU A 124 9.71 10.40 5.03
N ASN A 125 9.00 10.03 6.09
CA ASN A 125 9.63 9.87 7.41
C ASN A 125 10.59 8.69 7.48
N GLU A 126 10.34 7.60 6.76
CA GLU A 126 11.28 6.50 6.66
C GLU A 126 12.58 6.94 6.00
N GLU A 127 12.49 7.64 4.86
CA GLU A 127 13.66 8.17 4.16
C GLU A 127 14.46 9.15 5.04
N LEU A 128 13.78 10.09 5.69
CA LEU A 128 14.41 11.06 6.59
C LEU A 128 15.10 10.40 7.78
N ARG A 129 14.51 9.33 8.36
CA ARG A 129 15.13 8.56 9.44
C ARG A 129 16.39 7.83 8.94
N ASN A 130 16.30 7.17 7.79
CA ASN A 130 17.42 6.42 7.20
C ASN A 130 18.63 7.32 6.92
N ALA A 131 18.38 8.56 6.49
CA ALA A 131 19.42 9.55 6.23
C ALA A 131 19.85 10.39 7.45
N ASN A 132 19.26 10.15 8.63
CA ASN A 132 19.44 10.98 9.83
C ASN A 132 19.28 12.49 9.53
N ALA A 133 18.24 12.83 8.76
CA ALA A 133 18.02 14.18 8.26
C ALA A 133 17.71 15.18 9.40
N PRO A 134 18.03 16.48 9.22
CA PRO A 134 17.70 17.53 10.19
C PRO A 134 16.20 17.89 10.22
N VAL A 135 15.34 17.06 9.65
CA VAL A 135 13.88 17.19 9.63
C VAL A 135 13.25 15.84 9.94
N ARG A 136 12.17 15.81 10.72
CA ARG A 136 11.48 14.56 11.07
C ARG A 136 10.02 14.77 11.43
N ASN A 137 9.32 13.67 11.70
CA ASN A 137 7.95 13.64 12.23
C ASN A 137 6.97 14.40 11.32
N LEU A 138 7.16 14.26 10.01
CA LEU A 138 6.32 14.88 9.00
C LEU A 138 4.89 14.38 9.10
N ARG A 139 3.94 15.31 9.01
CA ARG A 139 2.50 15.05 8.84
C ARG A 139 2.00 15.97 7.74
N LEU A 140 1.24 15.39 6.82
CA LEU A 140 0.73 16.09 5.65
C LEU A 140 -0.78 16.31 5.83
N SER A 141 -1.26 17.45 5.34
CA SER A 141 -2.69 17.71 5.17
C SER A 141 -2.90 18.32 3.79
N THR A 142 -3.41 17.52 2.87
CA THR A 142 -3.61 17.93 1.47
C THR A 142 -5.06 18.32 1.22
N ARG A 143 -5.22 19.35 0.40
CA ARG A 143 -6.46 19.85 -0.18
C ARG A 143 -6.25 20.07 -1.67
N ALA A 144 -7.33 20.22 -2.42
CA ALA A 144 -7.27 20.44 -3.87
C ALA A 144 -6.39 21.62 -4.32
N ASN A 145 -6.18 22.62 -3.46
CA ASN A 145 -5.44 23.86 -3.78
C ASN A 145 -4.06 23.98 -3.09
N GLY A 146 -3.63 22.96 -2.34
CA GLY A 146 -2.34 23.02 -1.66
C GLY A 146 -2.20 21.98 -0.56
N GLN A 147 -1.01 21.95 0.03
CA GLN A 147 -0.67 21.02 1.09
C GLN A 147 -0.08 21.79 2.27
N GLU A 148 -0.47 21.43 3.48
CA GLU A 148 0.19 21.85 4.70
C GLU A 148 1.03 20.71 5.24
N VAL A 149 2.30 20.99 5.53
CA VAL A 149 3.27 20.02 6.06
C VAL A 149 3.68 20.47 7.44
N HIS A 150 3.41 19.66 8.46
CA HIS A 150 3.92 19.83 9.81
C HIS A 150 5.09 18.91 10.06
N GLY A 151 6.03 19.29 10.92
CA GLY A 151 7.12 18.43 11.34
C GLY A 151 7.98 19.09 12.41
N GLU A 152 9.20 18.59 12.54
CA GLU A 152 10.22 19.16 13.40
C GLU A 152 11.51 19.40 12.60
N LEU A 153 12.17 20.51 12.88
CA LEU A 153 13.45 20.93 12.29
C LEU A 153 14.52 20.98 13.39
N LEU A 154 15.69 20.39 13.15
CA LEU A 154 16.83 20.49 14.04
C LEU A 154 17.52 21.84 13.87
N ARG A 155 17.48 22.68 14.91
CA ARG A 155 18.10 24.00 14.90
C ARG A 155 18.88 24.24 16.18
N LYS A 156 20.19 24.49 16.06
CA LYS A 156 21.10 24.74 17.20
C LYS A 156 21.00 23.64 18.27
N GLY A 157 20.99 22.37 17.84
CA GLY A 157 20.93 21.20 18.74
C GLY A 157 19.56 20.94 19.39
N ARG A 158 18.50 21.65 18.98
CA ARG A 158 17.13 21.45 19.50
C ARG A 158 16.14 21.26 18.36
N TRP A 159 15.22 20.32 18.52
CA TRP A 159 14.10 20.13 17.61
C TRP A 159 13.08 21.25 17.82
N ARG A 160 12.68 21.90 16.73
CA ARG A 160 11.74 23.01 16.71
C ARG A 160 10.54 22.69 15.83
N PRO A 161 9.32 23.06 16.19
CA PRO A 161 8.16 22.90 15.31
C PRO A 161 8.39 23.58 13.97
N LEU A 162 8.18 22.82 12.90
CA LEU A 162 8.19 23.25 11.52
C LEU A 162 6.77 23.15 10.97
N ARG A 163 6.34 24.17 10.23
CA ARG A 163 5.12 24.14 9.44
C ARG A 163 5.37 24.79 8.09
N MET A 164 4.92 24.18 7.02
CA MET A 164 5.07 24.70 5.67
C MET A 164 3.72 24.66 4.95
N ILE A 165 3.42 25.71 4.19
CA ILE A 165 2.37 25.68 3.18
C ILE A 165 3.06 25.48 1.85
N THR A 166 2.76 24.38 1.17
CA THR A 166 3.46 23.91 -0.02
C THR A 166 2.50 23.78 -1.21
N GLY A 167 3.00 24.15 -2.39
CA GLY A 167 2.50 23.60 -3.65
C GLY A 167 3.20 22.28 -3.98
N ILE A 168 2.63 21.52 -4.90
CA ILE A 168 3.27 20.32 -5.46
C ILE A 168 3.32 20.46 -6.97
N GLU A 169 4.50 20.22 -7.54
CA GLU A 169 4.75 20.26 -8.97
C GLU A 169 5.29 18.92 -9.45
N GLN A 170 4.87 18.48 -10.63
CA GLN A 170 5.53 17.37 -11.31
C GLN A 170 6.85 17.88 -11.90
N ALA A 171 7.97 17.39 -11.38
CA ALA A 171 9.32 17.77 -11.80
C ALA A 171 9.92 16.80 -12.83
N GLY A 172 9.24 15.69 -13.12
CA GLY A 172 9.61 14.71 -14.14
C GLY A 172 8.75 13.43 -14.06
N PRO A 173 9.04 12.41 -14.87
CA PRO A 173 8.26 11.16 -14.89
C PRO A 173 8.28 10.40 -13.56
N LEU A 174 9.36 10.53 -12.78
CA LEU A 174 9.53 9.91 -11.46
C LEU A 174 9.95 10.93 -10.41
N LYS A 175 9.70 12.22 -10.65
CA LYS A 175 10.13 13.30 -9.77
C LYS A 175 9.00 14.24 -9.45
N VAL A 176 8.84 14.53 -8.17
CA VAL A 176 7.88 15.49 -7.64
C VAL A 176 8.64 16.55 -6.86
N ALA A 177 8.23 17.81 -6.98
CA ALA A 177 8.78 18.90 -6.19
C ALA A 177 7.71 19.40 -5.21
N LEU A 178 8.06 19.44 -3.92
CA LEU A 178 7.33 20.26 -2.96
C LEU A 178 7.91 21.66 -3.04
N VAL A 179 7.03 22.65 -3.20
CA VAL A 179 7.38 24.06 -3.35
C VAL A 179 6.84 24.83 -2.15
N PRO A 180 7.63 25.00 -1.07
CA PRO A 180 7.27 25.85 0.06
C PRO A 180 6.95 27.27 -0.39
N GLN A 181 5.73 27.70 -0.08
CA GLN A 181 5.25 29.08 -0.31
C GLN A 181 5.36 29.90 0.98
N ARG A 182 5.10 29.27 2.13
CA ARG A 182 5.26 29.87 3.45
C ARG A 182 5.90 28.88 4.39
N ILE A 183 6.87 29.33 5.18
CA ILE A 183 7.64 28.51 6.11
C ILE A 183 7.53 29.14 7.49
N PHE A 184 7.17 28.32 8.48
CA PHE A 184 7.07 28.73 9.86
C PHE A 184 7.98 27.86 10.72
N VAL A 185 8.77 28.49 11.57
CA VAL A 185 9.61 27.83 12.58
C VAL A 185 9.29 28.44 13.92
N ASP A 186 8.99 27.61 14.93
CA ASP A 186 8.52 28.09 16.24
C ASP A 186 7.30 29.02 16.10
N ASN A 187 6.39 28.72 15.16
CA ASN A 187 5.21 29.52 14.79
C ASN A 187 5.50 30.93 14.23
N VAL A 188 6.76 31.27 13.96
CA VAL A 188 7.14 32.53 13.31
C VAL A 188 7.25 32.31 11.80
N ASP A 189 6.58 33.13 11.00
CA ASP A 189 6.73 33.14 9.54
C ASP A 189 8.12 33.67 9.17
N VAL A 190 9.00 32.78 8.68
CA VAL A 190 10.38 33.12 8.33
C VAL A 190 10.54 33.47 6.85
N THR A 191 9.51 33.27 6.03
CA THR A 191 9.56 33.51 4.59
C THR A 191 9.95 34.96 4.25
N PRO A 192 9.34 36.01 4.85
CA PRO A 192 9.72 37.39 4.53
C PRO A 192 11.19 37.71 4.82
N SER A 193 11.74 37.13 5.89
CA SER A 193 13.15 37.32 6.25
C SER A 193 14.10 36.65 5.25
N LEU A 194 13.78 35.43 4.80
CA LEU A 194 14.55 34.74 3.76
C LEU A 194 14.53 35.52 2.45
N THR A 195 13.34 35.99 2.03
CA THR A 195 13.17 36.78 0.80
C THR A 195 13.91 38.12 0.87
N ALA A 196 13.79 38.86 1.98
CA ALA A 196 14.44 40.16 2.12
C ALA A 196 15.98 40.07 2.12
N ALA A 197 16.52 38.95 2.60
CA ALA A 197 17.95 38.67 2.60
C ALA A 197 18.44 37.98 1.31
N SER A 198 17.54 37.66 0.38
CA SER A 198 17.84 36.85 -0.82
C SER A 198 18.52 35.52 -0.49
N ILE A 199 18.13 34.89 0.62
CA ILE A 199 18.68 33.61 1.08
C ILE A 199 17.75 32.48 0.63
N GLU A 200 18.31 31.48 -0.05
CA GLU A 200 17.58 30.27 -0.42
C GLU A 200 17.47 29.30 0.77
N MET A 201 16.42 28.48 0.78
CA MET A 201 16.20 27.50 1.85
C MET A 201 17.35 26.49 1.96
N SER A 202 17.92 26.06 0.83
CA SER A 202 19.09 25.17 0.79
C SER A 202 20.36 25.77 1.39
N GLU A 203 20.45 27.10 1.52
CA GLU A 203 21.58 27.74 2.21
C GLU A 203 21.44 27.66 3.74
N VAL A 204 20.21 27.53 4.24
CA VAL A 204 19.90 27.47 5.67
C VAL A 204 19.78 26.04 6.17
N LEU A 205 19.22 25.16 5.33
CA LEU A 205 18.95 23.77 5.66
C LEU A 205 19.58 22.86 4.60
N GLN A 206 20.45 21.97 5.05
CA GLN A 206 20.96 20.89 4.22
C GLN A 206 20.03 19.69 4.35
N LEU A 207 19.28 19.37 3.29
CA LEU A 207 18.50 18.15 3.18
C LEU A 207 18.93 17.41 1.92
N HIS A 208 19.61 16.29 2.13
CA HIS A 208 20.03 15.38 1.07
C HIS A 208 19.95 13.95 1.61
N THR A 209 19.19 13.13 0.92
CA THR A 209 18.92 11.72 1.22
C THR A 209 19.07 10.92 -0.07
N ALA A 210 18.83 9.60 -0.07
CA ALA A 210 18.90 8.81 -1.29
C ALA A 210 17.82 9.22 -2.31
N HIS A 211 16.63 9.59 -1.82
CA HIS A 211 15.45 9.86 -2.65
C HIS A 211 14.87 11.27 -2.48
N MET A 212 15.47 12.14 -1.66
CA MET A 212 15.01 13.52 -1.47
C MET A 212 16.17 14.50 -1.38
N GLN A 213 16.01 15.67 -1.99
CA GLN A 213 17.00 16.75 -1.94
C GLN A 213 16.32 18.12 -1.92
N LEU A 214 16.83 19.02 -1.07
CA LEU A 214 16.48 20.43 -1.11
C LEU A 214 17.43 21.18 -2.05
N ILE A 215 16.89 21.77 -3.12
CA ILE A 215 17.63 22.57 -4.10
C ILE A 215 16.98 23.95 -4.21
N GLY A 216 17.72 24.99 -3.85
CA GLY A 216 17.20 26.34 -3.71
C GLY A 216 16.04 26.39 -2.73
N ASN A 217 14.84 26.63 -3.25
CA ASN A 217 13.59 26.66 -2.48
C ASN A 217 12.65 25.49 -2.79
N ARG A 218 13.14 24.39 -3.38
CA ARG A 218 12.32 23.22 -3.75
C ARG A 218 12.84 21.95 -3.10
N ILE A 219 11.94 21.15 -2.54
CA ILE A 219 12.27 19.80 -2.08
C ILE A 219 11.92 18.85 -3.21
N LEU A 220 12.93 18.36 -3.93
CA LEU A 220 12.78 17.33 -4.94
C LEU A 220 12.69 15.96 -4.27
N VAL A 221 11.72 15.17 -4.69
CA VAL A 221 11.52 13.78 -4.28
C VAL A 221 11.62 12.91 -5.53
N ASP A 222 12.55 11.97 -5.51
CA ASP A 222 12.66 10.88 -6.46
C ASP A 222 11.78 9.72 -6.01
N LEU A 223 10.85 9.31 -6.87
CA LEU A 223 9.92 8.23 -6.57
C LEU A 223 10.54 6.85 -6.86
N ASP A 224 11.63 6.78 -7.62
CA ASP A 224 12.35 5.52 -7.87
C ASP A 224 13.07 5.08 -6.59
N GLY A 225 12.71 3.92 -6.06
CA GLY A 225 13.28 3.37 -4.83
C GLY A 225 12.74 3.93 -3.52
N LEU A 226 11.87 4.95 -3.55
CA LEU A 226 11.21 5.49 -2.34
C LEU A 226 10.27 4.46 -1.68
N PHE A 227 9.65 3.61 -2.50
CA PHE A 227 8.74 2.58 -2.02
C PHE A 227 9.52 1.36 -1.51
N PRO A 228 9.06 0.71 -0.42
CA PRO A 228 9.63 -0.56 0.00
C PRO A 228 9.44 -1.61 -1.10
N PRO A 229 10.20 -2.71 -1.07
CA PRO A 229 10.03 -3.82 -2.01
C PRO A 229 8.56 -4.24 -2.17
N PRO A 230 8.14 -4.70 -3.37
CA PRO A 230 8.94 -5.02 -4.53
C PRO A 230 9.44 -3.79 -5.30
N ARG A 231 10.39 -3.98 -6.22
CA ARG A 231 10.81 -2.88 -7.09
C ARG A 231 9.64 -2.48 -7.98
N LEU A 232 9.16 -1.25 -7.82
CA LEU A 232 8.12 -0.67 -8.66
C LEU A 232 8.78 0.03 -9.86
N ASP A 233 8.36 -0.34 -11.07
CA ASP A 233 8.79 0.29 -12.32
C ASP A 233 7.59 0.97 -12.96
N PHE A 234 7.57 2.30 -12.96
CA PHE A 234 6.43 3.10 -13.40
C PHE A 234 6.86 4.48 -13.87
N THR A 235 5.91 5.22 -14.43
CA THR A 235 6.02 6.66 -14.67
C THR A 235 4.75 7.33 -14.20
N VAL A 236 4.82 8.58 -13.76
CA VAL A 236 3.67 9.41 -13.43
C VAL A 236 3.28 10.19 -14.68
N SER A 237 2.09 9.96 -15.22
CA SER A 237 1.54 10.69 -16.36
C SER A 237 0.68 11.87 -15.93
N SER A 238 0.10 11.80 -14.74
CA SER A 238 -0.62 12.92 -14.13
C SER A 238 -0.58 12.86 -12.61
N LEU A 239 -0.56 14.04 -11.99
CA LEU A 239 -0.60 14.23 -10.55
C LEU A 239 -1.60 15.33 -10.23
N LYS A 240 -2.53 15.05 -9.32
CA LYS A 240 -3.51 16.02 -8.85
C LYS A 240 -3.68 15.94 -7.33
N LEU A 241 -3.72 17.11 -6.68
CA LEU A 241 -4.04 17.17 -5.26
C LEU A 241 -5.52 16.89 -5.03
N ALA A 242 -5.81 16.12 -3.99
CA ALA A 242 -7.14 15.78 -3.56
C ALA A 242 -7.26 15.95 -2.04
N ASP A 243 -8.48 15.97 -1.52
CA ASP A 243 -8.66 16.09 -0.07
C ASP A 243 -8.11 14.84 0.63
N GLY A 244 -7.14 15.05 1.51
CA GLY A 244 -6.48 13.98 2.27
C GLY A 244 -5.41 13.20 1.51
N GLY A 245 -5.00 13.63 0.32
CA GLY A 245 -3.95 12.95 -0.44
C GLY A 245 -3.80 13.42 -1.87
N MET A 246 -3.42 12.50 -2.75
CA MET A 246 -3.11 12.77 -4.15
C MET A 246 -3.66 11.69 -5.07
N ASP A 247 -4.25 12.11 -6.18
CA ASP A 247 -4.59 11.23 -7.30
C ASP A 247 -3.41 11.17 -8.28
N LEU A 248 -3.00 9.96 -8.63
CA LEU A 248 -1.91 9.71 -9.58
C LEU A 248 -2.41 8.84 -10.73
N LEU A 249 -2.14 9.28 -11.95
CA LEU A 249 -2.18 8.43 -13.13
C LEU A 249 -0.77 7.96 -13.46
N LEU A 250 -0.64 6.64 -13.65
CA LEU A 250 0.64 5.97 -13.86
C LEU A 250 0.66 5.30 -15.24
N GLY A 251 1.80 5.34 -15.91
CA GLY A 251 2.00 4.67 -17.19
C GLY A 251 1.13 5.20 -18.32
N SER A 252 0.67 4.29 -19.20
CA SER A 252 -0.19 4.57 -20.35
C SER A 252 -1.63 4.90 -19.95
N ASP A 253 -2.45 5.32 -20.91
CA ASP A 253 -3.88 5.55 -20.68
C ASP A 253 -4.60 4.22 -20.40
N LEU A 254 -5.41 4.19 -19.32
CA LEU A 254 -6.25 3.05 -18.95
C LEU A 254 -7.26 2.68 -20.03
N ALA A 255 -7.70 3.62 -20.86
CA ALA A 255 -8.64 3.39 -21.95
C ALA A 255 -8.05 2.53 -23.09
N GLU A 256 -6.73 2.50 -23.22
CA GLU A 256 -6.04 1.70 -24.25
C GLU A 256 -5.88 0.22 -23.84
N LEU A 257 -6.08 -0.09 -22.56
CA LEU A 257 -5.91 -1.44 -22.03
C LEU A 257 -7.10 -2.34 -22.33
N LYS A 258 -6.81 -3.57 -22.76
CA LYS A 258 -7.80 -4.63 -22.94
C LYS A 258 -8.00 -5.38 -21.63
N TRP A 259 -8.97 -4.94 -20.84
CA TRP A 259 -9.32 -5.59 -19.58
C TRP A 259 -9.88 -7.01 -19.78
N PRO A 260 -9.53 -7.96 -18.89
CA PRO A 260 -10.10 -9.29 -18.93
C PRO A 260 -11.61 -9.20 -18.72
N GLN A 261 -12.37 -9.98 -19.50
CA GLN A 261 -13.83 -10.02 -19.44
C GLN A 261 -14.28 -10.89 -18.26
N LEU A 262 -14.11 -10.36 -17.05
CA LEU A 262 -14.50 -11.02 -15.81
C LEU A 262 -15.92 -10.65 -15.41
N LYS A 263 -16.69 -11.61 -14.90
CA LYS A 263 -17.95 -11.38 -14.18
C LYS A 263 -17.70 -11.33 -12.66
N ALA A 264 -16.60 -10.69 -12.27
CA ALA A 264 -16.18 -10.55 -10.88
C ALA A 264 -16.93 -9.40 -10.18
N PRO A 265 -16.92 -9.36 -8.84
CA PRO A 265 -17.30 -8.18 -8.08
C PRO A 265 -16.53 -6.93 -8.53
N GLN A 266 -16.98 -5.74 -8.13
CA GLN A 266 -16.28 -4.50 -8.51
C GLN A 266 -14.85 -4.40 -7.94
N SER A 267 -14.63 -4.96 -6.75
CA SER A 267 -13.35 -4.96 -6.05
C SER A 267 -12.70 -6.33 -6.15
N TYR A 268 -11.54 -6.40 -6.80
CA TYR A 268 -10.80 -7.64 -7.00
C TYR A 268 -9.34 -7.39 -7.40
N MET A 269 -8.53 -8.44 -7.24
CA MET A 269 -7.27 -8.60 -7.97
C MET A 269 -7.35 -9.88 -8.79
N PHE A 270 -6.87 -9.87 -10.04
CA PHE A 270 -6.85 -11.03 -10.91
C PHE A 270 -5.46 -11.20 -11.50
N ILE A 271 -4.90 -12.39 -11.33
CA ILE A 271 -3.56 -12.74 -11.79
C ILE A 271 -3.66 -13.76 -12.92
N GLU A 272 -2.95 -13.49 -14.01
CA GLU A 272 -2.87 -14.37 -15.18
C GLU A 272 -1.43 -14.56 -15.67
N GLY A 273 -1.05 -15.81 -15.92
CA GLY A 273 0.24 -16.20 -16.48
C GLY A 273 1.36 -16.29 -15.44
N GLY A 274 2.51 -16.81 -15.90
CA GLY A 274 3.73 -17.00 -15.08
C GLY A 274 3.56 -18.02 -13.95
N ASP A 275 4.65 -18.43 -13.35
CA ASP A 275 4.59 -19.31 -12.17
C ASP A 275 4.72 -18.48 -10.91
N ILE A 276 3.81 -18.68 -9.95
CA ILE A 276 3.77 -17.89 -8.72
C ILE A 276 3.83 -18.81 -7.52
N LYS A 277 4.80 -18.57 -6.64
CA LYS A 277 4.89 -19.24 -5.36
C LYS A 277 4.22 -18.40 -4.27
N MET A 278 3.29 -19.02 -3.57
CA MET A 278 2.60 -18.49 -2.40
C MET A 278 2.71 -19.49 -1.26
N ALA A 279 3.35 -19.10 -0.16
CA ALA A 279 3.66 -19.95 0.97
C ALA A 279 4.38 -21.25 0.53
N ARG A 280 3.69 -22.38 0.58
CA ARG A 280 4.22 -23.70 0.20
C ARG A 280 3.62 -24.23 -1.11
N THR A 281 2.88 -23.40 -1.84
CA THR A 281 2.17 -23.77 -3.06
C THR A 281 2.73 -23.00 -4.25
N ILE A 282 2.81 -23.65 -5.41
CA ILE A 282 3.13 -23.01 -6.68
C ILE A 282 1.90 -23.06 -7.57
N LEU A 283 1.46 -21.91 -8.04
CA LEU A 283 0.47 -21.75 -9.10
C LEU A 283 1.21 -21.73 -10.42
N VAL A 284 1.23 -22.86 -11.13
CA VAL A 284 1.84 -22.96 -12.46
C VAL A 284 0.91 -22.30 -13.49
N LYS A 285 1.46 -21.39 -14.30
CA LYS A 285 0.69 -20.51 -15.19
C LYS A 285 -0.51 -19.92 -14.44
N ALA A 286 -0.24 -19.05 -13.48
CA ALA A 286 -1.23 -18.54 -12.53
C ALA A 286 -2.51 -18.07 -13.21
N TYR A 287 -3.65 -18.33 -12.55
CA TYR A 287 -4.97 -17.93 -13.00
C TYR A 287 -5.85 -17.80 -11.77
N ALA A 288 -5.65 -16.69 -11.07
CA ALA A 288 -6.13 -16.55 -9.70
C ALA A 288 -6.96 -15.28 -9.53
N LEU A 289 -8.15 -15.41 -8.95
CA LEU A 289 -9.02 -14.29 -8.58
C LEU A 289 -8.99 -14.11 -7.07
N PHE A 290 -8.60 -12.92 -6.62
CA PHE A 290 -8.65 -12.50 -5.23
C PHE A 290 -9.86 -11.61 -5.01
N THR A 291 -10.61 -11.87 -3.94
CA THR A 291 -11.75 -11.05 -3.51
C THR A 291 -11.72 -10.87 -2.00
N SER A 292 -12.51 -9.93 -1.50
CA SER A 292 -12.79 -9.86 -0.07
C SER A 292 -13.55 -11.12 0.39
N LEU A 293 -13.24 -11.60 1.58
CA LEU A 293 -14.06 -12.58 2.30
C LEU A 293 -15.35 -11.95 2.87
N SER A 294 -15.35 -10.63 3.06
CA SER A 294 -16.53 -9.86 3.47
C SER A 294 -17.23 -9.32 2.22
N PRO A 295 -18.39 -9.85 1.82
CA PRO A 295 -19.01 -9.53 0.52
C PRO A 295 -19.34 -8.05 0.32
N ASP A 296 -19.61 -7.33 1.42
CA ASP A 296 -19.98 -5.91 1.41
C ASP A 296 -18.79 -4.96 1.59
N ALA A 297 -17.57 -5.48 1.70
CA ALA A 297 -16.35 -4.69 1.86
C ALA A 297 -15.44 -4.80 0.64
N PRO A 298 -14.79 -3.70 0.21
CA PRO A 298 -13.72 -3.76 -0.76
C PRO A 298 -12.61 -4.72 -0.32
N LEU A 299 -11.93 -5.32 -1.30
CA LEU A 299 -10.71 -6.08 -1.08
C LEU A 299 -9.66 -5.19 -0.41
N LEU A 300 -9.19 -5.63 0.74
CA LEU A 300 -7.96 -5.16 1.37
C LEU A 300 -6.91 -6.26 1.21
N PHE A 301 -5.86 -5.99 0.44
CA PHE A 301 -4.75 -6.91 0.25
C PHE A 301 -3.46 -6.29 0.78
N ASN A 302 -2.83 -6.92 1.76
CA ASN A 302 -1.51 -6.53 2.26
C ASN A 302 -0.48 -7.55 1.77
N LEU A 303 0.45 -7.12 0.92
CA LEU A 303 1.46 -7.98 0.34
C LEU A 303 2.40 -8.61 1.39
N TYR A 304 2.81 -7.86 2.41
CA TYR A 304 3.74 -8.37 3.42
C TYR A 304 3.03 -9.29 4.43
N ASP A 305 1.75 -9.03 4.72
CA ASP A 305 0.94 -9.82 5.65
C ASP A 305 -0.03 -10.79 4.98
N TYR A 306 0.08 -11.00 3.66
CA TYR A 306 -0.92 -11.76 2.90
C TYR A 306 -1.13 -13.17 3.47
N ARG A 307 -0.08 -13.82 3.98
CA ARG A 307 -0.17 -15.15 4.61
C ARG A 307 -1.11 -15.16 5.81
N ARG A 308 -1.09 -14.09 6.61
CA ARG A 308 -1.99 -13.95 7.76
C ARG A 308 -3.42 -13.74 7.30
N GLN A 309 -3.63 -12.95 6.24
CA GLN A 309 -4.95 -12.79 5.64
C GLN A 309 -5.50 -14.11 5.06
N LEU A 310 -4.62 -14.95 4.50
CA LEU A 310 -4.96 -16.27 3.98
C LEU A 310 -5.26 -17.31 5.08
N GLN A 311 -4.64 -17.20 6.26
CA GLN A 311 -4.94 -18.11 7.39
C GLN A 311 -6.41 -18.04 7.81
N TYR A 312 -7.04 -16.87 7.64
CA TYR A 312 -8.45 -16.63 7.93
C TYR A 312 -9.29 -16.49 6.66
N GLY A 313 -8.72 -16.83 5.50
CA GLY A 313 -9.36 -16.73 4.19
C GLY A 313 -9.93 -18.05 3.70
N GLU A 314 -10.46 -18.04 2.49
CA GLU A 314 -10.89 -19.23 1.76
C GLU A 314 -10.13 -19.36 0.45
N ILE A 315 -9.73 -20.59 0.11
CA ILE A 315 -9.09 -20.91 -1.17
C ILE A 315 -9.90 -22.01 -1.83
N ARG A 316 -10.30 -21.78 -3.09
CA ARG A 316 -11.10 -22.71 -3.89
C ARG A 316 -10.42 -22.94 -5.22
N LEU A 317 -10.41 -24.19 -5.68
CA LEU A 317 -9.75 -24.59 -6.93
C LEU A 317 -10.79 -25.11 -7.90
N ARG A 318 -10.67 -24.71 -9.16
CA ARG A 318 -11.44 -25.24 -10.29
C ARG A 318 -10.61 -26.25 -11.06
N GLU A 319 -11.26 -27.17 -11.76
CA GLU A 319 -10.60 -28.24 -12.53
C GLU A 319 -9.63 -27.72 -13.61
N ASP A 320 -9.90 -26.56 -14.19
CA ASP A 320 -9.02 -25.89 -15.17
C ASP A 320 -7.82 -25.17 -14.53
N GLY A 321 -7.61 -25.34 -13.22
CA GLY A 321 -6.54 -24.73 -12.45
C GLY A 321 -6.78 -23.27 -12.09
N MET A 322 -7.99 -22.74 -12.27
CA MET A 322 -8.37 -21.44 -11.70
C MET A 322 -8.39 -21.54 -10.17
N VAL A 323 -7.83 -20.53 -9.49
CA VAL A 323 -7.84 -20.45 -8.02
C VAL A 323 -8.59 -19.20 -7.59
N HIS A 324 -9.66 -19.37 -6.83
CA HIS A 324 -10.31 -18.26 -6.15
C HIS A 324 -9.80 -18.16 -4.72
N ILE A 325 -9.44 -16.95 -4.30
CA ILE A 325 -8.85 -16.64 -3.00
C ILE A 325 -9.67 -15.51 -2.37
N ALA A 326 -10.49 -15.83 -1.38
CA ALA A 326 -11.16 -14.84 -0.57
C ALA A 326 -10.29 -14.50 0.64
N VAL A 327 -9.76 -13.28 0.71
CA VAL A 327 -8.87 -12.85 1.80
C VAL A 327 -9.64 -12.16 2.91
N SER A 328 -9.22 -12.42 4.15
CA SER A 328 -9.80 -11.77 5.32
C SER A 328 -9.31 -10.31 5.42
N PRO A 329 -10.19 -9.34 5.76
CA PRO A 329 -9.82 -7.93 5.88
C PRO A 329 -9.02 -7.61 7.14
N VAL A 330 -8.56 -8.61 7.90
CA VAL A 330 -7.83 -8.44 9.17
C VAL A 330 -6.67 -7.47 8.96
N LYS A 331 -6.84 -6.25 9.48
CA LYS A 331 -5.75 -5.30 9.72
C LYS A 331 -4.83 -5.97 10.73
N ALA A 332 -3.59 -6.28 10.36
CA ALA A 332 -2.69 -6.91 11.29
C ALA A 332 -2.59 -6.02 12.55
N PRO A 333 -2.76 -6.55 13.77
CA PRO A 333 -2.09 -5.92 14.89
C PRO A 333 -0.59 -6.03 14.57
N ALA A 334 0.10 -4.88 14.64
CA ALA A 334 1.54 -4.81 14.54
C ALA A 334 2.15 -5.93 15.38
N PRO A 335 3.19 -6.64 14.91
CA PRO A 335 3.93 -7.52 15.79
C PRO A 335 4.34 -6.68 17.00
N GLU A 336 3.88 -7.07 18.20
CA GLU A 336 4.61 -6.67 19.40
C GLU A 336 6.03 -7.18 19.18
N GLU A 337 6.94 -6.25 18.91
CA GLU A 337 8.37 -6.50 18.93
C GLU A 337 8.64 -6.99 20.36
N LYS A 338 8.66 -8.31 20.53
CA LYS A 338 9.13 -8.91 21.76
C LYS A 338 10.55 -8.42 21.92
N ALA A 339 10.71 -7.43 22.78
CA ALA A 339 11.99 -7.08 23.36
C ALA A 339 12.61 -8.37 23.88
N LEU A 340 13.69 -8.80 23.22
CA LEU A 340 14.61 -9.82 23.67
C LEU A 340 15.99 -9.17 23.76
#